data_AF-A0A937A7T1-F1
#
_entry.id   AF-A0A937A7T1-F1
#
_cell.length_a   1.000
_cell.length_b   1.000
_cell.length_c   1.000
_cell.angle_alpha   90.00
_cell.angle_beta   90.00
_cell.angle_gamma   90.00
#
_symmetry.space_group_name_H-M   'P 1'
#
loop_
_entity.id
_entity.type
_entity.pdbx_description
1 polymer ?
#
loop_
_entity_poly.entity_id
_entity_poly.type
_entity_poly.pdbx_seq_one_letter_code
_entity_poly.pdbx_strand_id
1 'polypeptide(L)'
;MEIGFLHSHVAVVTLFLIFLLFKTVLLLSNKKALLEKVRTRFKMVDPILGTLMLVTGGYMLYLYGGSAPIYLWVKLVLVLIIIPIGIVAFKKENKIMATLALLLTLYIYGVSEAGSLTFSKDSEAKSEITVKGDSVELEVTEGMLTNGEKIYLAECKKCHGTDGKKGLFKAPDLTKSELTLEERIAWIKQGKGVMPSYEGKLSADDIKSVAAYIEELK
;
A
#
# COMPACT_ATOMS: atom_id res chain seq x y z
N MET A 1 4.08 -0.57 16.72
CA MET A 1 3.41 0.73 16.60
C MET A 1 2.33 0.79 17.65
N GLU A 2 2.29 1.86 18.46
CA GLU A 2 1.15 2.08 19.33
C GLU A 2 -0.11 2.25 18.48
N ILE A 3 -1.10 1.40 18.76
CA ILE A 3 -2.38 1.34 18.02
C ILE A 3 -3.08 2.71 18.00
N GLY A 4 -2.83 3.57 19.00
CA GLY A 4 -3.40 4.91 19.10
C GLY A 4 -3.02 5.87 17.96
N PHE A 5 -1.79 5.84 17.44
CA PHE A 5 -1.36 6.78 16.39
C PHE A 5 -1.91 6.43 15.01
N LEU A 6 -2.11 5.14 14.72
CA LEU A 6 -2.73 4.71 13.47
C LEU A 6 -4.21 5.13 13.44
N HIS A 7 -4.93 4.95 14.55
CA HIS A 7 -6.32 5.39 14.68
C HIS A 7 -6.46 6.90 14.55
N SER A 8 -5.56 7.69 15.15
CA SER A 8 -5.61 9.14 15.02
C SER A 8 -5.36 9.61 13.58
N HIS A 9 -4.39 9.02 12.87
CA HIS A 9 -4.15 9.34 11.47
C HIS A 9 -5.36 8.96 10.58
N VAL A 10 -5.88 7.74 10.73
CA VAL A 10 -7.04 7.27 9.96
C VAL A 10 -8.26 8.16 10.24
N ALA A 11 -8.52 8.54 11.49
CA ALA A 11 -9.61 9.44 11.84
C ALA A 11 -9.50 10.81 11.15
N VAL A 12 -8.29 11.39 11.10
CA VAL A 12 -8.05 12.67 10.41
C VAL A 12 -8.27 12.54 8.89
N VAL A 13 -7.80 11.45 8.28
CA VAL A 13 -7.99 11.19 6.84
C VAL A 13 -9.48 11.00 6.50
N THR A 14 -10.19 10.21 7.30
CA THR A 14 -11.63 9.98 7.13
C THR A 14 -12.42 11.28 7.28
N LEU A 15 -12.07 12.12 8.26
CA LEU A 15 -12.69 13.45 8.42
C LEU A 15 -12.46 14.34 7.20
N PHE A 16 -11.23 14.37 6.66
CA PHE A 16 -10.90 15.11 5.44
C PHE A 16 -11.72 14.63 4.23
N LEU A 17 -11.86 13.31 4.07
CA LEU A 17 -12.69 12.73 3.01
C LEU A 17 -14.16 13.10 3.12
N ILE A 18 -14.74 13.05 4.32
CA ILE A 18 -16.13 13.44 4.55
C ILE A 18 -16.34 14.92 4.18
N PHE A 19 -15.42 15.80 4.58
CA PHE A 19 -15.47 17.22 4.22
C PHE A 19 -15.34 17.46 2.71
N LEU A 20 -14.44 16.74 2.04
CA LEU A 20 -14.23 16.81 0.59
C LEU A 20 -15.46 16.32 -0.17
N LEU A 21 -16.04 15.19 0.26
CA LEU A 21 -17.26 14.62 -0.30
C LEU A 21 -18.42 15.61 -0.15
N PHE A 22 -18.62 16.16 1.06
CA PHE A 22 -19.68 17.14 1.32
C PHE A 22 -19.58 18.35 0.38
N LYS A 23 -18.39 18.93 0.23
CA LYS A 23 -18.17 20.07 -0.69
C LYS A 23 -18.39 19.71 -2.15
N THR A 24 -17.94 18.53 -2.57
CA THR A 24 -18.10 18.04 -3.95
C THR A 24 -19.57 17.82 -4.28
N VAL A 25 -20.34 17.20 -3.37
CA VAL A 25 -21.80 17.03 -3.51
C VAL A 25 -22.51 18.38 -3.58
N LEU A 26 -22.10 19.35 -2.76
CA LEU A 26 -22.68 20.69 -2.77
C LEU A 26 -22.39 21.44 -4.08
N LEU A 27 -21.19 21.25 -4.65
CA LEU A 27 -20.77 21.79 -5.95
C LEU A 27 -21.54 21.14 -7.11
N LEU A 28 -21.75 19.82 -7.05
CA LEU A 28 -22.54 19.05 -8.02
C LEU A 28 -24.02 19.44 -7.98
N SER A 29 -24.57 19.65 -6.78
CA SER A 29 -25.97 20.04 -6.54
C SER A 29 -26.30 21.47 -6.98
N ASN A 30 -25.34 22.21 -7.55
CA ASN A 30 -25.51 23.60 -8.03
C ASN A 30 -26.02 24.59 -6.95
N LYS A 31 -25.97 24.23 -5.66
CA LYS A 31 -26.40 25.08 -4.54
C LYS A 31 -25.31 26.09 -4.17
N LYS A 32 -25.00 27.00 -5.09
CA LYS A 32 -23.87 27.95 -4.99
C LYS A 32 -23.90 28.82 -3.73
N ALA A 33 -25.09 29.29 -3.32
CA ALA A 33 -25.26 30.12 -2.12
C ALA A 33 -24.85 29.38 -0.82
N LEU A 34 -25.15 28.07 -0.72
CA LEU A 34 -24.72 27.26 0.41
C LEU A 34 -23.23 26.92 0.32
N LEU A 35 -22.73 26.67 -0.88
CA LEU A 35 -21.31 26.40 -1.11
C LEU A 35 -20.45 27.59 -0.70
N GLU A 36 -20.86 28.81 -1.02
CA GLU A 36 -20.12 30.01 -0.64
C GLU A 36 -20.16 30.26 0.87
N LYS A 37 -21.30 30.02 1.52
CA LYS A 37 -21.46 30.12 2.98
C LYS A 37 -20.61 29.09 3.73
N VAL A 38 -20.58 27.86 3.23
CA VAL A 38 -19.72 26.78 3.76
C VAL A 38 -18.25 27.12 3.51
N ARG A 39 -17.88 27.58 2.30
CA ARG A 39 -16.50 27.94 1.95
C ARG A 39 -15.94 29.06 2.82
N THR A 40 -16.73 30.10 3.08
CA THR A 40 -16.30 31.25 3.91
C THR A 40 -16.18 30.87 5.38
N ARG A 41 -17.13 30.10 5.92
CA ARG A 41 -17.07 29.59 7.30
C ARG A 41 -15.90 28.63 7.52
N PHE A 42 -15.65 27.73 6.57
CA PHE A 42 -14.65 26.66 6.69
C PHE A 42 -13.36 26.94 5.90
N LYS A 43 -13.06 28.23 5.63
CA LYS A 43 -11.91 28.65 4.83
C LYS A 43 -10.58 28.10 5.32
N MET A 44 -10.45 27.93 6.64
CA MET A 44 -9.23 27.41 7.27
C MET A 44 -9.25 25.90 7.50
N VAL A 45 -10.40 25.25 7.39
CA VAL A 45 -10.53 23.83 7.74
C VAL A 45 -9.78 22.94 6.76
N ASP A 46 -9.85 23.20 5.45
CA ASP A 46 -9.13 22.39 4.44
C ASP A 46 -7.60 22.44 4.62
N PRO A 47 -6.94 23.61 4.71
CA PRO A 47 -5.49 23.66 4.91
C PRO A 47 -5.08 23.12 6.28
N ILE A 48 -5.90 23.28 7.33
CA ILE A 48 -5.63 22.73 8.66
C ILE A 48 -5.68 21.20 8.61
N LEU A 49 -6.74 20.60 8.05
CA LEU A 49 -6.85 19.15 7.94
C LEU A 49 -5.77 18.56 7.03
N GLY A 50 -5.46 19.22 5.91
CA GLY A 50 -4.37 18.80 5.02
C GLY A 50 -3.01 18.81 5.73
N THR A 51 -2.72 19.88 6.48
CA THR A 51 -1.47 19.97 7.27
C THR A 51 -1.44 18.90 8.36
N LEU A 52 -2.54 18.70 9.09
CA LEU A 52 -2.64 17.69 10.13
C LEU A 52 -2.45 16.27 9.56
N MET A 53 -3.01 16.01 8.39
CA MET A 53 -2.87 14.74 7.66
C MET A 53 -1.41 14.50 7.22
N LEU A 54 -0.72 15.54 6.73
CA LEU A 54 0.70 15.48 6.36
C LEU A 54 1.62 15.31 7.57
N VAL A 55 1.37 16.04 8.66
CA VAL A 55 2.17 15.94 9.90
C VAL A 55 2.01 14.56 10.52
N THR A 56 0.78 14.06 10.64
CA THR A 56 0.53 12.72 11.20
C THR A 56 1.07 11.61 10.30
N GLY A 57 0.92 11.73 8.97
CA GLY A 57 1.46 10.78 8.00
C GLY A 57 3.00 10.78 7.96
N GLY A 58 3.62 11.96 7.96
CA GLY A 58 5.08 12.11 8.00
C GLY A 58 5.67 11.61 9.32
N TYR A 59 4.98 11.82 10.44
CA TYR A 59 5.38 11.25 11.73
C TYR A 59 5.31 9.72 11.72
N MET A 60 4.26 9.13 11.12
CA MET A 60 4.17 7.68 10.92
C MET A 60 5.32 7.15 10.07
N LEU A 61 5.70 7.88 9.01
CA LEU A 61 6.82 7.51 8.14
C LEU A 61 8.16 7.59 8.88
N TYR A 62 8.36 8.63 9.69
CA TYR A 62 9.54 8.79 10.54
C TYR A 62 9.70 7.61 11.52
N LEU A 63 8.61 7.16 12.14
CA LEU A 63 8.61 5.99 13.02
C LEU A 63 8.91 4.67 12.29
N TYR A 64 8.58 4.58 10.99
CA TYR A 64 8.90 3.43 10.15
C TYR A 64 10.36 3.38 9.69
N GLY A 65 11.10 4.50 9.78
CA GLY A 65 12.48 4.63 9.34
C GLY A 65 12.69 4.37 7.84
N GLY A 66 13.91 4.03 7.45
CA GLY A 66 14.27 3.71 6.05
C GLY A 66 13.66 2.40 5.53
N SER A 67 12.99 1.62 6.39
CA SER A 67 12.29 0.38 6.04
C SER A 67 10.81 0.59 5.67
N ALA A 68 10.36 1.84 5.53
CA ALA A 68 9.01 2.13 5.09
C ALA A 68 8.74 1.53 3.70
N PRO A 69 7.65 0.76 3.52
CA PRO A 69 7.30 0.21 2.21
C PRO A 69 6.98 1.32 1.21
N ILE A 70 7.33 1.08 -0.07
CA ILE A 70 7.32 2.08 -1.14
C ILE A 70 5.94 2.73 -1.35
N TYR A 71 4.85 1.99 -1.11
CA TYR A 71 3.50 2.53 -1.21
C TYR A 71 3.24 3.72 -0.27
N LEU A 72 3.89 3.79 0.90
CA LEU A 72 3.74 4.93 1.83
C LEU A 72 4.39 6.20 1.28
N TRP A 73 5.54 6.07 0.62
CA TRP A 73 6.23 7.17 -0.04
C TRP A 73 5.43 7.68 -1.24
N VAL A 74 4.98 6.77 -2.11
CA VAL A 74 4.15 7.10 -3.27
C VAL A 74 2.85 7.78 -2.82
N LYS A 75 2.20 7.26 -1.77
CA LYS A 75 1.02 7.88 -1.15
C LYS A 75 1.32 9.31 -0.70
N LEU A 76 2.41 9.54 0.02
CA LEU A 76 2.75 10.87 0.54
C LEU A 76 2.93 11.90 -0.58
N VAL A 77 3.65 11.52 -1.64
CA VAL A 77 3.84 12.38 -2.83
C VAL A 77 2.51 12.66 -3.52
N LEU A 78 1.67 11.63 -3.70
CA LEU A 78 0.37 11.77 -4.36
C LEU A 78 -0.57 12.71 -3.58
N VAL A 79 -0.56 12.64 -2.24
CA VAL A 79 -1.31 13.57 -1.38
C VAL A 79 -0.85 15.01 -1.57
N LEU A 80 0.47 15.26 -1.61
CA LEU A 80 1.02 16.61 -1.80
C LEU A 80 0.59 17.23 -3.13
N ILE A 81 0.37 16.41 -4.16
CA ILE A 81 -0.13 16.86 -5.47
C ILE A 81 -1.65 17.09 -5.44
N ILE A 82 -2.41 16.24 -4.73
CA ILE A 82 -3.89 16.33 -4.70
C ILE A 82 -4.40 17.51 -3.89
N ILE A 83 -3.75 17.86 -2.77
CA ILE A 83 -4.17 18.98 -1.93
C ILE A 83 -4.31 20.30 -2.73
N PRO A 84 -3.31 20.76 -3.50
CA PRO A 84 -3.43 21.98 -4.30
C PRO A 84 -4.46 21.83 -5.43
N ILE A 85 -4.59 20.65 -6.04
CA ILE A 85 -5.61 20.39 -7.06
C ILE A 85 -7.02 20.55 -6.46
N GLY A 86 -7.26 20.01 -5.26
CA GLY A 86 -8.53 20.15 -4.55
C GLY A 86 -8.85 21.63 -4.24
N ILE A 87 -7.87 22.38 -3.72
CA ILE A 87 -8.06 23.82 -3.42
C ILE A 87 -8.42 24.59 -4.70
N VAL A 88 -7.71 24.33 -5.80
CA VAL A 88 -7.97 24.99 -7.09
C VAL A 88 -9.33 24.57 -7.65
N ALA A 89 -9.74 23.31 -7.50
CA ALA A 89 -11.03 22.81 -7.97
C ALA A 89 -12.20 23.58 -7.33
N PHE A 90 -12.20 23.76 -6.00
CA PHE A 90 -13.25 24.51 -5.31
C PHE A 90 -13.14 26.01 -5.51
N LYS A 91 -11.92 26.54 -5.74
CA LYS A 91 -11.75 27.96 -6.07
C LYS A 91 -12.28 28.30 -7.47
N LYS A 92 -12.12 27.39 -8.43
CA LYS A 92 -12.58 27.54 -9.82
C LYS A 92 -14.00 27.03 -10.07
N GLU A 93 -14.68 26.51 -9.05
CA GLU A 93 -15.99 25.83 -9.16
C GLU A 93 -16.02 24.74 -10.25
N ASN A 94 -14.87 24.13 -10.55
CA ASN A 94 -14.78 23.14 -11.64
C ASN A 94 -15.19 21.77 -11.12
N LYS A 95 -16.38 21.33 -11.54
CA LYS A 95 -16.98 20.05 -11.15
C LYS A 95 -16.06 18.86 -11.46
N ILE A 96 -15.41 18.86 -12.62
CA ILE A 96 -14.54 17.76 -13.10
C ILE A 96 -13.31 17.61 -12.21
N MET A 97 -12.65 18.73 -11.89
CA MET A 97 -11.46 18.72 -11.04
C MET A 97 -11.80 18.32 -9.60
N ALA A 98 -12.98 18.69 -9.12
CA ALA A 98 -13.43 18.35 -7.77
C ALA A 98 -13.75 16.84 -7.65
N THR A 99 -14.43 16.26 -8.65
CA THR A 99 -14.67 14.81 -8.68
C THR A 99 -13.39 14.02 -8.86
N LEU A 100 -12.46 14.47 -9.71
CA LEU A 100 -11.16 13.82 -9.87
C LEU A 100 -10.38 13.82 -8.54
N ALA A 101 -10.32 14.96 -7.85
CA ALA A 101 -9.66 15.06 -6.55
C ALA A 101 -10.30 14.14 -5.50
N LEU A 102 -11.65 14.05 -5.49
CA LEU A 102 -12.38 13.13 -4.61
C LEU A 102 -12.03 11.66 -4.91
N LEU A 103 -12.07 11.25 -6.18
CA LEU A 103 -11.74 9.87 -6.59
C LEU A 103 -10.29 9.49 -6.24
N LEU A 104 -9.34 10.38 -6.51
CA LEU A 104 -7.93 10.17 -6.18
C LEU A 104 -7.70 10.07 -4.66
N THR A 105 -8.38 10.90 -3.87
CA THR A 105 -8.29 10.84 -2.40
C THR A 105 -8.90 9.54 -1.87
N LEU A 106 -9.99 9.07 -2.46
CA LEU A 106 -10.67 7.82 -2.11
C LEU A 106 -9.81 6.60 -2.46
N TYR A 107 -9.15 6.64 -3.62
CA TYR A 107 -8.12 5.69 -4.01
C TYR A 107 -6.98 5.64 -2.98
N ILE A 108 -6.42 6.78 -2.58
CA ILE A 108 -5.35 6.82 -1.57
C ILE A 108 -5.79 6.26 -0.23
N TYR A 109 -7.00 6.58 0.20
CA TYR A 109 -7.56 6.03 1.43
C TYR A 109 -7.66 4.51 1.35
N GLY A 110 -8.18 3.97 0.25
CA GLY A 110 -8.23 2.54 0.06
C GLY A 110 -6.83 1.89 -0.01
N VAL A 111 -5.86 2.51 -0.68
CA VAL A 111 -4.45 2.05 -0.70
C VAL A 111 -3.87 2.03 0.72
N SER A 112 -4.29 2.98 1.57
CA SER A 112 -3.86 3.06 2.96
C SER A 112 -4.42 1.93 3.82
N GLU A 113 -5.64 1.49 3.54
CA GLU A 113 -6.32 0.42 4.28
C GLU A 113 -5.90 -0.97 3.76
N ALA A 114 -5.75 -1.11 2.44
CA ALA A 114 -5.28 -2.34 1.80
C ALA A 114 -3.76 -2.58 1.95
N GLY A 115 -2.99 -1.53 2.26
CA GLY A 115 -1.53 -1.62 2.37
C GLY A 115 -0.81 -1.92 1.05
N SER A 116 -1.46 -1.64 -0.09
CA SER A 116 -0.95 -1.93 -1.43
C SER A 116 -1.42 -0.88 -2.45
N LEU A 117 -0.58 -0.54 -3.42
CA LEU A 117 -0.91 0.39 -4.52
C LEU A 117 -1.92 -0.23 -5.49
N THR A 118 -1.79 -1.52 -5.78
CA THR A 118 -2.80 -2.29 -6.49
C THR A 118 -3.66 -2.95 -5.45
N PHE A 119 -4.94 -2.59 -5.37
CA PHE A 119 -5.94 -3.29 -4.57
C PHE A 119 -6.03 -4.74 -5.09
N SER A 120 -5.12 -5.60 -4.66
CA SER A 120 -5.06 -6.99 -5.09
C SER A 120 -6.20 -7.74 -4.44
N LYS A 121 -7.36 -7.67 -5.10
CA LYS A 121 -8.32 -8.75 -5.11
C LYS A 121 -8.05 -9.48 -6.41
N ASP A 122 -7.72 -10.77 -6.31
CA ASP A 122 -7.50 -11.61 -7.47
C ASP A 122 -8.60 -11.42 -8.53
N SER A 123 -8.19 -11.48 -9.79
CA SER A 123 -9.01 -11.57 -11.00
C SER A 123 -9.24 -10.28 -11.80
N GLU A 124 -8.58 -10.28 -12.96
CA GLU A 124 -9.01 -9.70 -14.24
C GLU A 124 -8.93 -8.17 -14.42
N ALA A 125 -7.75 -7.72 -14.81
CA ALA A 125 -7.61 -6.74 -15.88
C ALA A 125 -6.61 -7.27 -16.91
N LYS A 126 -7.16 -7.96 -17.91
CA LYS A 126 -6.53 -8.29 -19.18
C LYS A 126 -5.85 -7.04 -19.76
N SER A 127 -4.53 -7.06 -19.87
CA SER A 127 -3.79 -6.14 -20.74
C SER A 127 -2.87 -6.94 -21.62
N GLU A 128 -3.37 -7.21 -22.81
CA GLU A 128 -2.62 -7.64 -23.98
C GLU A 128 -1.62 -6.53 -24.34
N ILE A 129 -0.31 -6.84 -24.36
CA ILE A 129 0.63 -6.12 -25.23
C ILE A 129 1.55 -7.16 -25.88
N THR A 130 1.38 -7.27 -27.19
CA THR A 130 2.23 -7.91 -28.17
C THR A 130 3.48 -7.05 -28.46
N VAL A 131 4.50 -7.70 -29.03
CA VAL A 131 5.72 -7.21 -29.72
C VAL A 131 6.99 -7.24 -28.84
N LYS A 132 7.91 -8.23 -28.91
CA LYS A 132 8.84 -8.76 -29.96
C LYS A 132 10.17 -7.97 -30.05
N GLY A 133 11.28 -8.62 -29.66
CA GLY A 133 12.64 -8.35 -30.18
C GLY A 133 13.69 -7.82 -29.18
N ASP A 134 14.57 -8.73 -28.73
CA ASP A 134 15.97 -8.59 -28.29
C ASP A 134 16.49 -7.24 -27.76
N SER A 135 16.46 -7.07 -26.44
CA SER A 135 17.61 -6.72 -25.59
C SER A 135 17.15 -6.60 -24.14
N VAL A 136 17.52 -7.57 -23.29
CA VAL A 136 17.20 -7.57 -21.86
C VAL A 136 18.26 -6.74 -21.13
N GLU A 137 17.88 -5.54 -20.71
CA GLU A 137 18.60 -4.75 -19.72
C GLU A 137 17.94 -4.99 -18.36
N LEU A 138 18.74 -5.42 -17.38
CA LEU A 138 18.31 -5.84 -16.05
C LEU A 138 17.92 -4.61 -15.22
N GLU A 139 16.71 -4.09 -15.43
CA GLU A 139 16.04 -3.21 -14.49
C GLU A 139 15.04 -4.02 -13.67
N VAL A 140 15.36 -4.21 -12.38
CA VAL A 140 14.47 -4.82 -11.38
C VAL A 140 13.32 -3.83 -11.14
N THR A 141 12.34 -3.86 -12.03
CA THR A 141 11.08 -3.16 -11.89
C THR A 141 10.17 -4.00 -10.99
N GLU A 142 9.53 -3.35 -10.00
CA GLU A 142 8.56 -3.94 -9.06
C GLU A 142 7.25 -4.41 -9.74
N GLY A 143 7.31 -4.85 -10.98
CA GLY A 143 6.15 -5.12 -11.83
C GLY A 143 5.74 -6.58 -11.93
N MET A 144 6.53 -7.56 -11.48
CA MET A 144 6.19 -8.99 -11.59
C MET A 144 6.76 -9.85 -10.46
N LEU A 145 6.70 -9.38 -9.19
CA LEU A 145 7.00 -10.30 -8.08
C LEU A 145 5.89 -11.34 -7.99
N THR A 146 6.26 -12.63 -8.03
CA THR A 146 5.31 -13.72 -7.84
C THR A 146 4.68 -13.63 -6.44
N ASN A 147 3.50 -14.21 -6.24
CA ASN A 147 2.86 -14.19 -4.92
C ASN A 147 3.80 -14.80 -3.84
N GLY A 148 4.55 -15.85 -4.21
CA GLY A 148 5.54 -16.48 -3.35
C GLY A 148 6.69 -15.55 -2.95
N GLU A 149 7.20 -14.77 -3.88
CA GLU A 149 8.26 -13.78 -3.62
C GLU A 149 7.78 -12.68 -2.66
N LYS A 150 6.56 -12.17 -2.85
CA LYS A 150 5.98 -11.15 -1.95
C LYS A 150 5.87 -11.67 -0.52
N ILE A 151 5.36 -12.89 -0.35
CA ILE A 151 5.23 -13.55 0.95
C ILE A 151 6.62 -13.76 1.57
N TYR A 152 7.58 -14.23 0.78
CA TYR A 152 8.96 -14.43 1.24
C TYR A 152 9.58 -13.13 1.77
N LEU A 153 9.43 -12.04 1.02
CA LEU A 153 9.95 -10.73 1.39
C LEU A 153 9.21 -10.10 2.58
N ALA A 154 7.95 -10.46 2.82
CA ALA A 154 7.18 -9.98 3.97
C ALA A 154 7.52 -10.76 5.24
N GLU A 155 7.59 -12.09 5.15
CA GLU A 155 7.60 -12.97 6.32
C GLU A 155 8.92 -13.72 6.54
N CYS A 156 9.52 -14.26 5.47
CA CYS A 156 10.65 -15.19 5.56
C CYS A 156 12.02 -14.48 5.63
N LYS A 157 12.17 -13.35 4.91
CA LYS A 157 13.45 -12.62 4.81
C LYS A 157 14.00 -12.14 6.16
N LYS A 158 13.12 -11.96 7.16
CA LYS A 158 13.50 -11.48 8.50
C LYS A 158 14.60 -12.37 9.09
N CYS A 159 14.45 -13.68 8.90
CA CYS A 159 15.39 -14.69 9.41
C CYS A 159 16.31 -15.25 8.32
N HIS A 160 15.79 -15.50 7.12
CA HIS A 160 16.53 -16.13 6.03
C HIS A 160 17.27 -15.14 5.11
N GLY A 161 16.97 -13.83 5.18
CA GLY A 161 17.56 -12.83 4.28
C GLY A 161 16.85 -12.78 2.94
N THR A 162 17.11 -11.74 2.16
CA THR A 162 16.55 -11.59 0.80
C THR A 162 17.11 -12.65 -0.16
N ASP A 163 18.34 -13.08 0.09
CA ASP A 163 19.10 -14.08 -0.68
C ASP A 163 19.06 -15.49 -0.06
N GLY A 164 18.31 -15.70 1.03
CA GLY A 164 18.19 -16.99 1.70
C GLY A 164 19.37 -17.40 2.60
N LYS A 165 20.37 -16.52 2.80
CA LYS A 165 21.65 -16.84 3.45
C LYS A 165 21.88 -16.21 4.83
N LYS A 166 20.94 -15.40 5.34
CA LYS A 166 21.16 -14.56 6.55
C LYS A 166 21.42 -15.37 7.83
N GLY A 167 20.79 -16.53 7.98
CA GLY A 167 21.05 -17.45 9.08
C GLY A 167 20.68 -16.96 10.49
N LEU A 168 19.77 -15.98 10.62
CA LEU A 168 19.36 -15.47 11.93
C LEU A 168 18.67 -16.58 12.75
N PHE A 169 18.92 -16.64 14.06
CA PHE A 169 18.43 -17.72 14.94
C PHE A 169 18.83 -19.13 14.50
N LYS A 170 20.01 -19.29 13.86
CA LYS A 170 20.46 -20.56 13.26
C LYS A 170 19.53 -21.06 12.14
N ALA A 171 18.84 -20.14 11.46
CA ALA A 171 18.09 -20.47 10.26
C ALA A 171 19.02 -21.10 9.21
N PRO A 172 18.61 -22.20 8.56
CA PRO A 172 19.42 -22.82 7.51
C PRO A 172 19.48 -21.93 6.26
N ASP A 173 20.58 -22.08 5.51
CA ASP A 173 20.76 -21.50 4.18
C ASP A 173 19.78 -22.16 3.21
N LEU A 174 18.84 -21.38 2.68
CA LEU A 174 17.78 -21.89 1.81
C LEU A 174 18.31 -22.29 0.43
N THR A 175 19.43 -21.70 -0.01
CA THR A 175 20.06 -22.00 -1.31
C THR A 175 20.68 -23.40 -1.34
N LYS A 176 20.90 -23.99 -0.16
CA LYS A 176 21.43 -25.35 0.02
C LYS A 176 20.37 -26.35 0.49
N SER A 177 19.09 -25.96 0.44
CA SER A 177 18.01 -26.82 0.91
C SER A 177 17.77 -27.97 -0.07
N GLU A 178 17.92 -29.21 0.40
CA GLU A 178 17.59 -30.43 -0.36
C GLU A 178 16.15 -30.89 -0.13
N LEU A 179 15.34 -30.11 0.58
CA LEU A 179 13.94 -30.46 0.85
C LEU A 179 13.14 -30.49 -0.45
N THR A 180 12.21 -31.42 -0.54
CA THR A 180 11.17 -31.45 -1.58
C THR A 180 10.17 -30.31 -1.39
N LEU A 181 9.38 -30.02 -2.42
CA LEU A 181 8.35 -28.98 -2.36
C LEU A 181 7.32 -29.30 -1.26
N GLU A 182 6.92 -30.56 -1.14
CA GLU A 182 5.98 -31.07 -0.15
C GLU A 182 6.52 -30.92 1.28
N GLU A 183 7.80 -31.22 1.49
CA GLU A 183 8.45 -31.04 2.79
C GLU A 183 8.56 -29.57 3.18
N ARG A 184 8.90 -28.69 2.22
CA ARG A 184 8.90 -27.23 2.46
C ARG A 184 7.52 -26.74 2.85
N ILE A 185 6.47 -27.15 2.13
CA ILE A 185 5.08 -26.80 2.46
C ILE A 185 4.74 -27.25 3.89
N ALA A 186 5.10 -28.49 4.25
CA ALA A 186 4.84 -29.02 5.59
C ALA A 186 5.55 -28.20 6.68
N TRP A 187 6.82 -27.84 6.47
CA TRP A 187 7.60 -27.06 7.43
C TRP A 187 7.13 -25.61 7.53
N ILE A 188 6.74 -24.99 6.43
CA ILE A 188 6.17 -23.63 6.44
C ILE A 188 4.82 -23.63 7.15
N LYS A 189 3.99 -24.65 6.89
CA LYS A 189 2.69 -24.79 7.55
C LYS A 189 2.82 -25.02 9.05
N GLN A 190 3.57 -26.05 9.46
CA GLN A 190 3.64 -26.49 10.86
C GLN A 190 4.69 -25.72 11.68
N GLY A 191 5.62 -25.04 11.03
CA GLY A 191 6.84 -24.52 11.66
C GLY A 191 7.84 -25.65 11.97
N LYS A 192 9.09 -25.27 12.29
CA LYS A 192 10.11 -26.22 12.74
C LYS A 192 11.15 -25.53 13.63
N GLY A 193 11.33 -26.05 14.84
CA GLY A 193 12.24 -25.47 15.81
C GLY A 193 11.85 -24.03 16.16
N VAL A 194 12.69 -23.07 15.82
CA VAL A 194 12.43 -21.62 16.02
C VAL A 194 11.60 -20.99 14.91
N MET A 195 11.40 -21.69 13.78
CA MET A 195 10.58 -21.20 12.67
C MET A 195 9.09 -21.27 13.07
N PRO A 196 8.35 -20.15 13.05
CA PRO A 196 6.95 -20.12 13.46
C PRO A 196 6.07 -20.89 12.48
N SER A 197 4.94 -21.41 12.97
CA SER A 197 3.87 -21.92 12.12
C SER A 197 3.15 -20.77 11.40
N TYR A 198 2.87 -21.00 10.13
CA TYR A 198 2.04 -20.14 9.28
C TYR A 198 0.66 -20.72 8.99
N GLU A 199 0.30 -21.84 9.61
CA GLU A 199 -1.05 -22.40 9.56
C GLU A 199 -2.06 -21.39 10.11
N GLY A 200 -3.13 -21.15 9.35
CA GLY A 200 -4.15 -20.15 9.67
C GLY A 200 -3.71 -18.69 9.48
N LYS A 201 -2.43 -18.42 9.16
CA LYS A 201 -1.93 -17.07 8.82
C LYS A 201 -1.78 -16.86 7.32
N LEU A 202 -1.41 -17.92 6.60
CA LEU A 202 -1.33 -17.96 5.14
C LEU A 202 -2.32 -19.00 4.60
N SER A 203 -2.86 -18.75 3.41
CA SER A 203 -3.69 -19.75 2.73
C SER A 203 -2.82 -20.92 2.24
N ALA A 204 -3.44 -22.06 1.91
CA ALA A 204 -2.70 -23.21 1.40
C ALA A 204 -1.97 -22.89 0.08
N ASP A 205 -2.58 -22.07 -0.77
CA ASP A 205 -2.01 -21.64 -2.05
C ASP A 205 -0.85 -20.65 -1.86
N ASP A 206 -0.94 -19.78 -0.84
CA ASP A 206 0.15 -18.88 -0.45
C ASP A 206 1.38 -19.66 0.03
N ILE A 207 1.16 -20.66 0.90
CA ILE A 207 2.22 -21.54 1.41
C ILE A 207 2.90 -22.28 0.25
N LYS A 208 2.12 -22.80 -0.70
CA LYS A 208 2.64 -23.46 -1.90
C LYS A 208 3.44 -22.49 -2.76
N SER A 209 2.95 -21.27 -2.94
CA SER A 209 3.60 -20.23 -3.74
C SER A 209 4.96 -19.85 -3.16
N VAL A 210 5.06 -19.62 -1.84
CA VAL A 210 6.34 -19.30 -1.20
C VAL A 210 7.29 -20.50 -1.18
N ALA A 211 6.78 -21.73 -1.03
CA ALA A 211 7.59 -22.94 -1.11
C ALA A 211 8.19 -23.17 -2.50
N ALA A 212 7.49 -22.75 -3.56
CA ALA A 212 7.99 -22.76 -4.94
C ALA A 212 9.05 -21.68 -5.14
N TYR A 213 8.81 -20.45 -4.67
CA TYR A 213 9.80 -19.37 -4.75
C TYR A 213 11.12 -19.69 -4.04
N ILE A 214 11.09 -20.41 -2.91
CA ILE A 214 12.31 -20.84 -2.22
C ILE A 214 13.18 -21.77 -3.10
N GLU A 215 12.59 -22.54 -4.02
CA GLU A 215 13.36 -23.34 -4.98
C GLU A 215 14.13 -22.47 -5.97
N GLU A 216 13.57 -21.31 -6.35
CA GLU A 216 14.20 -20.34 -7.25
C GLU A 216 15.39 -19.62 -6.61
N LEU A 217 15.56 -19.70 -5.28
CA LEU A 217 16.68 -19.10 -4.55
C LEU A 217 17.96 -19.94 -4.57
N LYS A 218 17.92 -21.18 -5.07
CA LYS A 218 19.12 -22.04 -5.22
C LYS A 218 20.09 -21.48 -6.25
#